data_AF-A0A836KUZ2-F1
#
_entry.id   AF-A0A836KUZ2-F1
#
_cell.length_a   1.000
_cell.length_b   1.000
_cell.length_c   1.000
_cell.angle_alpha   90.00
_cell.angle_beta   90.00
_cell.angle_gamma   90.00
#
_symmetry.space_group_name_H-M   'P 1'
#
loop_
_entity.id
_entity.type
_entity.pdbx_description
1 polymer ?
#
loop_
_entity_poly.entity_id
_entity_poly.type
_entity_poly.pdbx_seq_one_letter_code
_entity_poly.pdbx_strand_id
1 'polypeptide(L)'
;MGAMSNMSVYGLMIIPLAAMVKGHSISLRSHIKLSCVMTVVQLAQSTIATAVPPDMVVAQLCVQGVLLPLITVAFCFFVLTDAKAAKVMRLQDCGDGDPGAVVATMWCLCYTVLFRWFPWYHSMTSRGFEAANLAAGAEAYLTLVTMLSMCRSFTTGHVAAAAAAWALHVLGAIAGATSGMPVAGTAVTAALMTAASAMAFRAPADRRRNKLE
;
A
#
# COMPACT_ATOMS: atom_id res chain seq x y z
N MET A 1 15.74 23.44 -10.97
CA MET A 1 15.60 22.51 -9.83
C MET A 1 14.22 21.86 -9.75
N GLY A 2 13.11 22.60 -9.99
CA GLY A 2 11.74 22.02 -9.98
C GLY A 2 11.53 20.83 -10.92
N ALA A 3 12.06 20.86 -12.16
CA ALA A 3 11.94 19.74 -13.10
C ALA A 3 12.62 18.44 -12.60
N MET A 4 13.79 18.53 -11.95
CA MET A 4 14.47 17.38 -11.38
C MET A 4 13.70 16.81 -10.18
N SER A 5 13.13 17.68 -9.35
CA SER A 5 12.27 17.28 -8.23
C SER A 5 11.00 16.57 -8.70
N ASN A 6 10.34 17.07 -9.74
CA ASN A 6 9.14 16.45 -10.31
C ASN A 6 9.46 15.08 -10.94
N MET A 7 10.63 14.92 -11.55
CA MET A 7 11.13 13.62 -12.00
C MET A 7 11.40 12.65 -10.83
N SER A 8 11.93 13.13 -9.70
CA SER A 8 12.11 12.28 -8.51
C SER A 8 10.78 11.80 -7.93
N VAL A 9 9.76 12.66 -7.88
CA VAL A 9 8.40 12.27 -7.43
C VAL A 9 7.78 11.25 -8.37
N TYR A 10 7.88 11.46 -9.68
CA TYR A 10 7.46 10.48 -10.68
C TYR A 10 8.21 9.15 -10.52
N GLY A 11 9.53 9.23 -10.30
CA GLY A 11 10.40 8.08 -10.12
C GLY A 11 10.10 7.26 -8.87
N LEU A 12 9.61 7.89 -7.79
CA LEU A 12 9.25 7.21 -6.54
C LEU A 12 7.81 6.66 -6.57
N MET A 13 6.92 7.26 -7.37
CA MET A 13 5.50 6.89 -7.39
C MET A 13 5.14 5.97 -8.55
N ILE A 14 5.51 6.33 -9.78
CA ILE A 14 5.03 5.66 -11.00
C ILE A 14 5.96 4.53 -11.44
N ILE A 15 7.28 4.74 -11.41
CA ILE A 15 8.24 3.71 -11.85
C ILE A 15 8.09 2.41 -11.05
N PRO A 16 7.96 2.42 -9.70
CA PRO A 16 7.79 1.20 -8.94
C PRO A 16 6.49 0.48 -9.27
N LEU A 17 5.39 1.20 -9.48
CA LEU A 17 4.12 0.60 -9.91
C LEU A 17 4.22 -0.02 -11.30
N ALA A 18 4.85 0.69 -12.26
CA ALA A 18 5.06 0.17 -13.60
C ALA A 18 5.97 -1.07 -13.59
N ALA A 19 7.02 -1.07 -12.76
CA ALA A 19 7.91 -2.20 -12.56
C ALA A 19 7.16 -3.39 -11.93
N MET A 20 6.26 -3.16 -10.98
CA MET A 20 5.43 -4.21 -10.40
C MET A 20 4.44 -4.81 -11.40
N VAL A 21 3.73 -3.98 -12.16
CA VAL A 21 2.79 -4.40 -13.21
C VAL A 21 3.50 -5.24 -14.27
N LYS A 22 4.64 -4.77 -14.75
CA LYS A 22 5.43 -5.49 -15.77
C LYS A 22 6.10 -6.74 -15.20
N GLY A 23 6.66 -6.64 -13.99
CA GLY A 23 7.45 -7.71 -13.36
C GLY A 23 6.64 -8.90 -12.88
N HIS A 24 5.35 -8.71 -12.56
CA HIS A 24 4.44 -9.79 -12.16
C HIS A 24 3.35 -10.07 -13.21
N SER A 25 3.55 -9.58 -14.44
CA SER A 25 2.65 -9.79 -15.58
C SER A 25 1.18 -9.45 -15.25
N ILE A 26 0.95 -8.35 -14.54
CA ILE A 26 -0.37 -7.98 -14.01
C ILE A 26 -1.26 -7.44 -15.13
N SER A 27 -2.31 -8.16 -15.48
CA SER A 27 -3.35 -7.67 -16.40
C SER A 27 -4.33 -6.77 -15.66
N LEU A 28 -4.20 -5.45 -15.80
CA LEU A 28 -5.11 -4.48 -15.16
C LEU A 28 -6.58 -4.69 -15.59
N ARG A 29 -6.79 -5.09 -16.85
CA ARG A 29 -8.13 -5.32 -17.41
C ARG A 29 -8.86 -6.49 -16.75
N SER A 30 -8.15 -7.54 -16.34
CA SER A 30 -8.80 -8.68 -15.67
C SER A 30 -9.21 -8.36 -14.22
N HIS A 31 -8.60 -7.35 -13.60
CA HIS A 31 -8.78 -7.00 -12.18
C HIS A 31 -9.64 -5.75 -11.95
N ILE A 32 -10.50 -5.37 -12.91
CA ILE A 32 -11.38 -4.20 -12.79
C ILE A 32 -12.26 -4.27 -11.54
N LYS A 33 -12.83 -5.44 -11.22
CA LYS A 33 -13.67 -5.61 -10.02
C LYS A 33 -12.91 -5.29 -8.73
N LEU A 34 -11.68 -5.79 -8.62
CA LEU A 34 -10.80 -5.52 -7.49
C LEU A 34 -10.51 -4.01 -7.38
N SER A 35 -10.19 -3.37 -8.51
CA SER A 35 -9.97 -1.92 -8.60
C SER A 35 -11.17 -1.11 -8.09
N CYS A 36 -12.39 -1.46 -8.55
CA CYS A 36 -13.61 -0.77 -8.14
C CYS A 36 -13.85 -0.88 -6.64
N VAL A 37 -13.69 -2.09 -6.06
CA VAL A 37 -13.90 -2.28 -4.62
C VAL A 37 -12.83 -1.55 -3.81
N MET A 38 -11.56 -1.63 -4.20
CA MET A 38 -10.48 -0.88 -3.56
C MET A 38 -10.72 0.63 -3.60
N THR A 39 -11.20 1.15 -4.73
CA THR A 39 -11.56 2.56 -4.89
C THR A 39 -12.65 2.97 -3.91
N VAL A 40 -13.71 2.17 -3.78
CA VAL A 40 -14.79 2.44 -2.82
C VAL A 40 -14.27 2.41 -1.38
N VAL A 41 -13.46 1.43 -1.01
CA VAL A 41 -12.87 1.35 0.34
C VAL A 41 -12.00 2.57 0.62
N GLN A 42 -11.13 2.97 -0.31
CA GLN A 42 -10.25 4.12 -0.13
C GLN A 42 -11.01 5.45 -0.08
N LEU A 43 -12.09 5.60 -0.86
CA LEU A 43 -12.98 6.77 -0.76
C LEU A 43 -13.71 6.82 0.58
N ALA A 44 -14.17 5.68 1.09
CA ALA A 44 -14.78 5.60 2.42
C ALA A 44 -13.75 5.98 3.52
N GLN A 45 -12.53 5.44 3.44
CA GLN A 45 -11.44 5.80 4.36
C GLN A 45 -11.11 7.29 4.31
N SER A 46 -11.04 7.87 3.11
CA SER A 46 -10.83 9.31 2.92
C SER A 46 -11.97 10.14 3.53
N THR A 47 -13.22 9.71 3.38
CA THR A 47 -14.38 10.38 3.99
C THR A 47 -14.34 10.32 5.52
N ILE A 48 -13.94 9.18 6.08
CA ILE A 48 -13.76 9.03 7.53
C ILE A 48 -12.63 9.94 8.02
N ALA A 49 -11.51 9.99 7.29
CA ALA A 49 -10.37 10.83 7.62
C ALA A 49 -10.73 12.33 7.65
N THR A 50 -11.52 12.81 6.68
CA THR A 50 -11.91 14.22 6.59
C THR A 50 -12.99 14.62 7.59
N ALA A 51 -13.76 13.66 8.10
CA ALA A 51 -14.75 13.90 9.13
C ALA A 51 -14.14 14.19 10.51
N VAL A 52 -12.87 13.84 10.75
CA VAL A 52 -12.18 14.07 12.02
C VAL A 52 -11.58 15.47 12.05
N PRO A 53 -11.93 16.31 13.04
CA PRO A 53 -11.33 17.63 13.20
C PRO A 53 -9.80 17.55 13.39
N PRO A 54 -9.01 18.46 12.79
CA PRO A 54 -7.54 18.42 12.86
C PRO A 54 -6.98 18.79 14.24
N ASP A 55 -7.74 19.50 15.06
CA ASP A 55 -7.41 19.92 16.42
C ASP A 55 -7.50 18.78 17.44
N MET A 56 -8.20 17.69 17.11
CA MET A 56 -8.36 16.53 17.98
C MET A 56 -7.25 15.49 17.75
N VAL A 57 -6.04 15.74 18.27
CA VAL A 57 -4.85 14.87 18.08
C VAL A 57 -5.11 13.40 18.45
N VAL A 58 -5.83 13.14 19.54
CA VAL A 58 -6.17 11.76 19.95
C VAL A 58 -7.11 11.11 18.95
N ALA A 59 -8.13 11.83 18.45
CA ALA A 59 -9.04 11.31 17.45
C ALA A 59 -8.33 11.06 16.12
N GLN A 60 -7.41 11.94 15.72
CA GLN A 60 -6.55 11.75 14.55
C GLN A 60 -5.69 10.50 14.69
N LEU A 61 -5.05 10.28 15.84
CA LEU A 61 -4.25 9.07 16.08
C LEU A 61 -5.12 7.81 16.06
N CYS A 62 -6.30 7.82 16.69
CA CYS A 62 -7.23 6.70 16.68
C CYS A 62 -7.72 6.38 15.26
N VAL A 63 -8.05 7.39 14.46
CA VAL A 63 -8.56 7.17 13.11
C VAL A 63 -7.44 6.80 12.15
N GLN A 64 -6.43 7.66 11.99
CA GLN A 64 -5.33 7.47 11.04
C GLN A 64 -4.39 6.32 11.43
N GLY A 65 -4.17 6.13 12.74
CA GLY A 65 -3.20 5.16 13.25
C GLY A 65 -3.78 3.80 13.60
N VAL A 66 -5.09 3.71 13.87
CA VAL A 66 -5.72 2.46 14.34
C VAL A 66 -6.84 2.01 13.40
N LEU A 67 -7.86 2.84 13.19
CA LEU A 67 -9.07 2.44 12.46
C LEU A 67 -8.83 2.25 10.96
N LEU A 68 -8.24 3.24 10.28
CA LEU A 68 -8.02 3.13 8.83
C LEU A 68 -7.06 1.98 8.49
N PRO A 69 -5.94 1.77 9.20
CA PRO A 69 -5.10 0.60 9.00
C PRO A 69 -5.83 -0.72 9.27
N LEU A 70 -6.71 -0.78 10.28
CA LEU A 70 -7.52 -1.97 10.54
C LEU A 70 -8.42 -2.31 9.37
N ILE A 71 -9.09 -1.31 8.77
CA ILE A 71 -9.92 -1.50 7.57
C ILE A 71 -9.08 -2.04 6.41
N THR A 72 -7.91 -1.46 6.15
CA THR A 72 -7.00 -1.91 5.09
C THR A 72 -6.52 -3.34 5.32
N VAL A 73 -6.05 -3.65 6.53
CA VAL A 73 -5.58 -4.98 6.94
C VAL A 73 -6.69 -6.01 6.79
N ALA A 74 -7.88 -5.73 7.33
CA ALA A 74 -9.02 -6.63 7.27
C ALA A 74 -9.45 -6.89 5.82
N PHE A 75 -9.51 -5.85 4.99
CA PHE A 75 -9.84 -5.98 3.57
C PHE A 75 -8.80 -6.82 2.81
N CYS A 76 -7.51 -6.48 2.92
CA CYS A 76 -6.45 -7.21 2.23
C CYS A 76 -6.34 -8.66 2.69
N PHE A 77 -6.46 -8.91 4.00
CA PHE A 77 -6.45 -10.26 4.55
C PHE A 77 -7.66 -11.06 4.03
N PHE A 78 -8.86 -10.50 4.07
CA PHE A 78 -10.07 -11.16 3.55
C PHE A 78 -9.94 -11.52 2.07
N VAL A 79 -9.52 -10.56 1.23
CA VAL A 79 -9.37 -10.77 -0.21
C VAL A 79 -8.35 -11.86 -0.55
N LEU A 80 -7.29 -11.99 0.25
CA LEU A 80 -6.20 -12.96 0.01
C LEU A 80 -6.41 -14.32 0.67
N THR A 81 -7.24 -14.43 1.71
CA THR A 81 -7.45 -15.68 2.45
C THR A 81 -8.78 -16.35 2.14
N ASP A 82 -9.83 -15.61 1.80
CA ASP A 82 -11.11 -16.19 1.45
C ASP A 82 -11.15 -16.64 -0.02
N ALA A 83 -11.35 -17.93 -0.25
CA ALA A 83 -11.33 -18.51 -1.59
C ALA A 83 -12.45 -17.97 -2.50
N LYS A 84 -13.61 -17.59 -1.94
CA LYS A 84 -14.71 -17.03 -2.73
C LYS A 84 -14.39 -15.60 -3.14
N ALA A 85 -13.87 -14.79 -2.22
CA ALA A 85 -13.41 -13.44 -2.50
C ALA A 85 -12.31 -13.45 -3.56
N ALA A 86 -11.27 -14.28 -3.38
CA ALA A 86 -10.18 -14.41 -4.34
C ALA A 86 -10.69 -14.81 -5.75
N LYS A 87 -11.66 -15.72 -5.84
CA LYS A 87 -12.29 -16.11 -7.11
C LYS A 87 -13.10 -14.98 -7.74
N VAL A 88 -13.92 -14.26 -6.96
CA VAL A 88 -14.72 -13.13 -7.44
C VAL A 88 -13.83 -11.99 -7.95
N MET A 89 -12.70 -11.76 -7.27
CA MET A 89 -11.71 -10.75 -7.61
C MET A 89 -10.73 -11.19 -8.71
N ARG A 90 -10.86 -12.42 -9.21
CA ARG A 90 -10.01 -13.03 -10.25
C ARG A 90 -8.53 -13.08 -9.91
N LEU A 91 -8.21 -13.21 -8.62
CA LEU A 91 -6.83 -13.39 -8.15
C LEU A 91 -6.23 -14.76 -8.52
N GLN A 92 -7.01 -15.66 -9.11
CA GLN A 92 -6.54 -16.92 -9.67
C GLN A 92 -5.95 -16.74 -11.08
N ASP A 93 -6.30 -15.64 -11.78
CA ASP A 93 -5.82 -15.30 -13.12
C ASP A 93 -4.53 -14.45 -13.07
N CYS A 94 -3.81 -14.46 -11.94
CA CYS A 94 -2.58 -13.69 -11.77
C CYS A 94 -1.46 -14.29 -12.63
N GLY A 95 -0.86 -13.48 -13.53
CA GLY A 95 0.09 -13.94 -14.54
C GLY A 95 1.30 -14.69 -14.00
N ASP A 96 1.81 -14.29 -12.83
CA ASP A 96 2.95 -14.95 -12.17
C ASP A 96 2.62 -15.70 -10.89
N GLY A 97 1.35 -15.85 -10.52
CA GLY A 97 0.95 -16.61 -9.34
C GLY A 97 1.21 -15.92 -7.99
N ASP A 98 1.56 -14.62 -7.97
CA ASP A 98 1.69 -13.81 -6.75
C ASP A 98 0.45 -12.90 -6.55
N PRO A 99 -0.63 -13.41 -5.93
CA PRO A 99 -1.83 -12.61 -5.68
C PRO A 99 -1.56 -11.47 -4.69
N GLY A 100 -0.57 -11.62 -3.80
CA GLY A 100 -0.18 -10.58 -2.85
C GLY A 100 0.39 -9.35 -3.56
N ALA A 101 1.26 -9.55 -4.54
CA ALA A 101 1.77 -8.48 -5.39
C ALA A 101 0.66 -7.79 -6.20
N VAL A 102 -0.31 -8.53 -6.71
CA VAL A 102 -1.46 -7.95 -7.44
C VAL A 102 -2.30 -7.06 -6.52
N VAL A 103 -2.68 -7.55 -5.35
CA VAL A 103 -3.47 -6.78 -4.38
C VAL A 103 -2.73 -5.51 -3.93
N ALA A 104 -1.44 -5.63 -3.60
CA ALA A 104 -0.62 -4.49 -3.20
C ALA A 104 -0.48 -3.45 -4.33
N THR A 105 -0.19 -3.89 -5.55
CA THR A 105 -0.01 -3.01 -6.70
C THR A 105 -1.31 -2.31 -7.06
N MET A 106 -2.43 -3.03 -7.08
CA MET A 106 -3.75 -2.46 -7.38
C MET A 106 -4.18 -1.45 -6.32
N TRP A 107 -3.93 -1.74 -5.04
CA TRP A 107 -4.23 -0.82 -3.95
C TRP A 107 -3.48 0.51 -4.12
N CYS A 108 -2.16 0.44 -4.32
CA CYS A 108 -1.32 1.62 -4.49
C CYS A 108 -1.58 2.36 -5.80
N LEU A 109 -1.96 1.64 -6.87
CA LEU A 109 -2.38 2.25 -8.14
C LEU A 109 -3.66 3.06 -7.96
N CYS A 110 -4.70 2.48 -7.34
CA CYS A 110 -5.96 3.20 -7.05
C CYS A 110 -5.68 4.44 -6.20
N TYR A 111 -4.89 4.29 -5.15
CA TYR A 111 -4.55 5.39 -4.25
C TYR A 111 -3.81 6.52 -4.97
N THR A 112 -2.87 6.15 -5.84
CA THR A 112 -2.12 7.12 -6.65
C THR A 112 -3.04 7.87 -7.60
N VAL A 113 -3.92 7.17 -8.31
CA VAL A 113 -4.85 7.78 -9.25
C VAL A 113 -5.84 8.71 -8.54
N LEU A 114 -6.41 8.29 -7.41
CA LEU A 114 -7.43 9.05 -6.69
C LEU A 114 -6.86 10.27 -5.98
N PHE A 115 -5.75 10.13 -5.27
CA PHE A 115 -5.31 11.14 -4.30
C PHE A 115 -4.02 11.86 -4.68
N ARG A 116 -3.26 11.36 -5.65
CA ARG A 116 -1.91 11.88 -5.94
C ARG A 116 -1.72 12.35 -7.37
N TRP A 117 -2.52 11.85 -8.32
CA TRP A 117 -2.44 12.22 -9.72
C TRP A 117 -2.71 13.71 -9.94
N PHE A 118 -3.83 14.22 -9.41
CA PHE A 118 -4.21 15.62 -9.58
C PHE A 118 -3.30 16.61 -8.84
N PRO A 119 -2.94 16.41 -7.55
CA PRO A 119 -2.00 17.30 -6.86
C PRO A 119 -0.62 17.34 -7.54
N TRP A 120 -0.11 16.18 -7.99
CA TRP A 120 1.15 16.11 -8.71
C TRP A 120 1.08 16.82 -10.06
N TYR A 121 0.00 16.63 -10.83
CA TYR A 121 -0.22 17.35 -12.09
C TYR A 121 -0.28 18.86 -11.89
N HIS A 122 -0.96 19.32 -10.83
CA HIS A 122 -1.01 20.72 -10.48
C HIS A 122 0.39 21.26 -10.15
N SER A 123 1.16 20.55 -9.31
CA SER A 123 2.51 21.01 -8.93
C SER A 123 3.51 20.98 -10.08
N MET A 124 3.33 20.13 -11.11
CA MET A 124 4.15 20.16 -12.33
C MET A 124 4.08 21.50 -13.07
N THR A 125 2.99 22.26 -12.90
CA THR A 125 2.85 23.61 -13.48
C THR A 125 3.63 24.67 -12.69
N SER A 126 4.01 24.39 -11.44
CA SER A 126 4.79 25.29 -10.59
C SER A 126 6.28 25.19 -10.93
N ARG A 127 7.00 26.32 -10.92
CA ARG A 127 8.45 26.38 -11.22
C ARG A 127 9.33 26.11 -9.99
N GLY A 128 8.73 25.91 -8.81
CA GLY A 128 9.42 25.78 -7.51
C GLY A 128 9.80 24.34 -7.14
N PHE A 129 10.73 24.21 -6.20
CA PHE A 129 10.94 22.96 -5.47
C PHE A 129 9.99 22.92 -4.28
N GLU A 130 9.20 21.87 -4.15
CA GLU A 130 8.27 21.66 -3.04
C GLU A 130 8.64 20.37 -2.31
N ALA A 131 9.25 20.52 -1.13
CA ALA A 131 9.65 19.39 -0.27
C ALA A 131 8.47 18.46 0.07
N ALA A 132 7.25 19.01 0.16
CA ALA A 132 6.02 18.27 0.38
C ALA A 132 5.76 17.22 -0.72
N ASN A 133 6.11 17.51 -1.98
CA ASN A 133 5.89 16.55 -3.07
C ASN A 133 6.91 15.42 -3.05
N LEU A 134 8.16 15.72 -2.68
CA LEU A 134 9.17 14.68 -2.49
C LEU A 134 8.79 13.75 -1.33
N ALA A 135 8.31 14.32 -0.22
CA ALA A 135 7.77 13.55 0.91
C ALA A 135 6.59 12.67 0.47
N ALA A 136 5.63 13.22 -0.30
CA ALA A 136 4.52 12.44 -0.84
C ALA A 136 4.99 11.30 -1.75
N GLY A 137 6.00 11.54 -2.60
CA GLY A 137 6.64 10.51 -3.43
C GLY A 137 7.27 9.40 -2.60
N ALA A 138 8.04 9.76 -1.56
CA ALA A 138 8.64 8.80 -0.63
C ALA A 138 7.58 7.97 0.11
N GLU A 139 6.52 8.60 0.60
CA GLU A 139 5.38 7.89 1.22
C GLU A 139 4.71 6.93 0.23
N ALA A 140 4.67 7.25 -1.08
CA ALA A 140 4.08 6.37 -2.10
C ALA A 140 4.84 5.06 -2.15
N TYR A 141 6.17 5.21 -2.24
CA TYR A 141 7.08 4.10 -2.29
C TYR A 141 7.03 3.26 -1.01
N LEU A 142 7.08 3.90 0.16
CA LEU A 142 6.98 3.23 1.47
C LEU A 142 5.65 2.51 1.65
N THR A 143 4.55 3.11 1.18
CA THR A 143 3.23 2.47 1.18
C THR A 143 3.23 1.23 0.29
N LEU A 144 3.79 1.31 -0.92
CA LEU A 144 3.90 0.16 -1.82
C LEU A 144 4.72 -0.98 -1.18
N VAL A 145 5.86 -0.67 -0.57
CA VAL A 145 6.69 -1.66 0.13
C VAL A 145 5.92 -2.28 1.29
N THR A 146 5.25 -1.47 2.10
CA THR A 146 4.43 -1.93 3.23
C THR A 146 3.32 -2.86 2.75
N MET A 147 2.55 -2.45 1.75
CA MET A 147 1.45 -3.23 1.18
C MET A 147 1.95 -4.54 0.57
N LEU A 148 3.09 -4.52 -0.12
CA LEU A 148 3.66 -5.73 -0.71
C LEU A 148 4.07 -6.74 0.36
N SER A 149 4.84 -6.30 1.37
CA SER A 149 5.26 -7.14 2.49
C SER A 149 4.06 -7.70 3.25
N MET A 150 3.08 -6.85 3.55
CA MET A 150 1.85 -7.23 4.25
C MET A 150 1.02 -8.25 3.45
N CYS A 151 0.69 -7.94 2.19
CA CYS A 151 -0.12 -8.82 1.35
C CYS A 151 0.56 -10.18 1.13
N ARG A 152 1.89 -10.21 0.94
CA ARG A 152 2.63 -11.48 0.87
C ARG A 152 2.61 -12.25 2.19
N SER A 153 2.66 -11.59 3.33
CA SER A 153 2.47 -12.28 4.61
C SER A 153 1.06 -12.85 4.76
N PHE A 154 0.03 -12.22 4.20
CA PHE A 154 -1.34 -12.71 4.27
C PHE A 154 -1.60 -13.95 3.42
N THR A 155 -0.82 -14.17 2.35
CA THR A 155 -0.94 -15.41 1.56
C THR A 155 -0.55 -16.67 2.34
N THR A 156 0.11 -16.53 3.51
CA THR A 156 0.31 -17.65 4.44
C THR A 156 -0.98 -18.14 5.09
N GLY A 157 -2.05 -17.33 5.08
CA GLY A 157 -3.32 -17.65 5.75
C GLY A 157 -3.28 -17.49 7.28
N HIS A 158 -2.15 -17.09 7.86
CA HIS A 158 -2.02 -16.97 9.31
C HIS A 158 -2.69 -15.68 9.82
N VAL A 159 -3.71 -15.81 10.67
CA VAL A 159 -4.38 -14.67 11.31
C VAL A 159 -3.40 -13.80 12.11
N ALA A 160 -2.36 -14.41 12.68
CA ALA A 160 -1.29 -13.69 13.37
C ALA A 160 -0.58 -12.66 12.49
N ALA A 161 -0.49 -12.89 11.16
CA ALA A 161 0.09 -11.92 10.23
C ALA A 161 -0.77 -10.65 10.14
N ALA A 162 -2.11 -10.79 10.13
CA ALA A 162 -3.03 -9.65 10.12
C ALA A 162 -2.96 -8.86 11.44
N ALA A 163 -2.96 -9.55 12.57
CA ALA A 163 -2.82 -8.91 13.88
C ALA A 163 -1.49 -8.16 14.02
N ALA A 164 -0.38 -8.79 13.59
CA ALA A 164 0.94 -8.17 13.57
C ALA A 164 0.95 -6.96 12.63
N ALA A 165 0.41 -7.08 11.42
CA ALA A 165 0.36 -5.98 10.45
C ALA A 165 -0.37 -4.76 11.03
N TRP A 166 -1.54 -4.97 11.64
CA TRP A 166 -2.27 -3.90 12.31
C TRP A 166 -1.47 -3.27 13.46
N ALA A 167 -0.87 -4.07 14.33
CA ALA A 167 -0.05 -3.56 15.44
C ALA A 167 1.16 -2.74 14.94
N LEU A 168 1.81 -3.16 13.84
CA LEU A 168 2.93 -2.43 13.24
C LEU A 168 2.50 -1.08 12.62
N HIS A 169 1.27 -0.99 12.10
CA HIS A 169 0.69 0.29 11.69
C HIS A 169 0.46 1.22 12.88
N VAL A 170 -0.06 0.70 14.00
CA VAL A 170 -0.24 1.48 15.23
C VAL A 170 1.11 2.01 15.75
N LEU A 171 2.14 1.15 15.79
CA LEU A 171 3.48 1.56 16.21
C LEU A 171 4.08 2.64 15.30
N GLY A 172 3.93 2.52 13.99
CA GLY A 172 4.39 3.55 13.05
C GLY A 172 3.61 4.86 13.19
N ALA A 173 2.30 4.80 13.43
CA ALA A 173 1.50 5.99 13.68
C ALA A 173 1.94 6.72 14.96
N ILE A 174 2.21 5.97 16.03
CA ILE A 174 2.78 6.53 17.28
C ILE A 174 4.15 7.16 16.98
N ALA A 175 5.04 6.47 16.27
CA ALA A 175 6.37 6.99 15.93
C ALA A 175 6.29 8.29 15.10
N GLY A 176 5.38 8.34 14.12
CA GLY A 176 5.11 9.54 13.32
C GLY A 176 4.58 10.70 14.17
N ALA A 177 3.65 10.43 15.08
CA ALA A 177 3.11 11.43 16.00
C ALA A 177 4.19 11.96 16.97
N THR A 178 4.99 11.08 17.56
CA THR A 178 6.04 11.47 18.52
C THR A 178 7.19 12.23 17.87
N SER A 179 7.48 11.96 16.60
CA SER A 179 8.52 12.66 15.85
C SER A 179 8.04 13.95 15.18
N GLY A 180 6.73 14.20 15.15
CA GLY A 180 6.14 15.29 14.36
C GLY A 180 6.30 15.12 12.85
N MET A 181 6.73 13.94 12.37
CA MET A 181 7.00 13.65 10.97
C MET A 181 6.22 12.42 10.50
N PRO A 182 5.10 12.59 9.76
CA PRO A 182 4.31 11.48 9.23
C PRO A 182 5.12 10.48 8.39
N VAL A 183 6.05 10.99 7.58
CA VAL A 183 6.96 10.17 6.75
C VAL A 183 7.84 9.25 7.60
N ALA A 184 8.28 9.67 8.80
CA ALA A 184 9.06 8.81 9.69
C ALA A 184 8.22 7.63 10.18
N GLY A 185 6.94 7.87 10.50
CA GLY A 185 6.01 6.83 10.88
C GLY A 185 5.81 5.78 9.78
N THR A 186 5.61 6.24 8.52
CA THR A 186 5.47 5.32 7.38
C THR A 186 6.75 4.54 7.09
N ALA A 187 7.93 5.16 7.27
CA ALA A 187 9.21 4.48 7.13
C ALA A 187 9.41 3.39 8.20
N VAL A 188 9.05 3.68 9.46
CA VAL A 188 9.08 2.70 10.55
C VAL A 188 8.14 1.53 10.26
N THR A 189 6.89 1.79 9.84
CA THR A 189 5.95 0.73 9.46
C THR A 189 6.51 -0.12 8.32
N ALA A 190 7.04 0.49 7.26
CA ALA A 190 7.58 -0.23 6.12
C ALA A 190 8.76 -1.13 6.52
N ALA A 191 9.69 -0.62 7.35
CA ALA A 191 10.82 -1.38 7.85
C ALA A 191 10.37 -2.57 8.70
N LEU A 192 9.49 -2.35 9.68
CA LEU A 192 8.99 -3.39 10.56
C LEU A 192 8.16 -4.44 9.81
N MET A 193 7.31 -4.03 8.87
CA MET A 193 6.50 -4.94 8.07
C MET A 193 7.39 -5.81 7.18
N THR A 194 8.42 -5.22 6.56
CA THR A 194 9.38 -5.95 5.75
C THR A 194 10.15 -6.97 6.60
N ALA A 195 10.64 -6.55 7.77
CA ALA A 195 11.28 -7.43 8.74
C ALA A 195 10.39 -8.60 9.18
N ALA A 196 9.13 -8.32 9.55
CA ALA A 196 8.17 -9.34 9.94
C ALA A 196 7.84 -10.31 8.79
N SER A 197 7.66 -9.79 7.57
CA SER A 197 7.43 -10.63 6.39
C SER A 197 8.61 -11.52 6.05
N ALA A 198 9.84 -11.06 6.27
CA ALA A 198 11.05 -11.82 5.98
C ALA A 198 11.34 -12.90 7.04
N MET A 199 11.07 -12.61 8.30
CA MET A 199 11.48 -13.46 9.43
C MET A 199 10.38 -14.35 9.99
N ALA A 200 9.14 -13.86 10.07
CA ALA A 200 8.05 -14.55 10.78
C ALA A 200 6.94 -15.07 9.86
N PHE A 201 6.64 -14.33 8.78
CA PHE A 201 5.52 -14.62 7.88
C PHE A 201 5.96 -14.68 6.43
N ARG A 202 7.04 -15.43 6.18
CA ARG A 202 7.61 -15.60 4.85
C ARG A 202 6.65 -16.38 3.99
N ALA A 203 6.19 -15.78 2.89
CA ALA A 203 5.40 -16.46 1.88
C ALA A 203 6.15 -17.72 1.39
N PRO A 204 5.43 -18.81 1.07
CA PRO A 204 6.07 -19.98 0.48
C PRO A 204 6.85 -19.56 -0.76
N ALA A 205 8.12 -19.97 -0.87
CA ALA A 205 8.87 -19.75 -2.10
C ALA A 205 8.13 -20.46 -3.24
N ASP A 206 7.86 -19.74 -4.33
CA ASP A 206 7.32 -20.35 -5.54
C ASP A 206 8.16 -21.59 -5.90
N ARG A 207 7.49 -22.73 -6.03
CA ARG A 207 8.04 -24.00 -6.55
C ARG A 207 8.47 -23.89 -8.02
N ARG A 208 8.93 -22.73 -8.50
CA ARG A 208 9.53 -22.53 -9.83
C ARG A 208 11.04 -22.79 -9.81
N ARG A 209 11.45 -23.96 -9.33
CA ARG A 209 12.75 -24.57 -9.64
C ARG A 209 12.72 -26.03 -9.18
N ASN A 210 12.08 -26.90 -9.96
CA ASN A 210 12.31 -28.36 -10.05
C ASN A 210 11.35 -28.97 -11.08
N LYS A 211 11.38 -28.43 -12.31
CA LYS A 211 10.95 -29.13 -13.52
C LYS A 211 11.93 -28.77 -14.64
N LEU A 212 13.16 -29.23 -14.45
CA LEU A 212 14.11 -29.52 -15.51
C LEU A 212 14.55 -30.96 -15.21
N GLU A 213 13.66 -31.89 -15.52
CA GLU A 213 13.98 -33.26 -15.88
C GLU A 213 13.56 -33.43 -17.34
#